data_AF-A0AA35SIL0-F1
#
_entry.id   AF-A0AA35SIL0-F1
#
_cell.length_a   1.000
_cell.length_b   1.000
_cell.length_c   1.000
_cell.angle_alpha   90.00
_cell.angle_beta   90.00
_cell.angle_gamma   90.00
#
_symmetry.space_group_name_H-M   'P 1'
#
loop_
_entity.id
_entity.type
_entity.pdbx_description
1 polymer ?
#
loop_
_entity_poly.entity_id
_entity_poly.type
_entity_poly.pdbx_seq_one_letter_code
_entity_poly.pdbx_strand_id
1 'polypeptide(L)'
;MINVSEVRVQEFDGSRHMDFHPLPERRLIIHLSGEVEIGASDGAKRVLRAGDIRLMEDVTGKGHSHHDLTPSAAVYALLND
;
A
#
# COMPACT_ATOMS: atom_id res chain seq x y z
N MET A 1 -7.02 -20.02 6.77
CA MET A 1 -6.85 -18.90 7.72
C MET A 1 -5.66 -18.11 7.23
N ILE A 2 -5.73 -16.77 7.15
CA ILE A 2 -4.58 -15.95 6.75
C ILE A 2 -3.80 -15.64 8.03
N ASN A 3 -2.50 -15.90 8.03
CA ASN A 3 -1.63 -15.61 9.16
C ASN A 3 -1.03 -14.22 9.00
N VAL A 4 -0.97 -13.47 10.10
CA VAL A 4 -0.26 -12.19 10.18
C VAL A 4 1.08 -12.46 10.85
N SER A 5 2.17 -12.20 10.13
CA SER A 5 3.52 -12.36 10.67
C SER A 5 3.98 -11.12 11.42
N GLU A 6 3.49 -9.95 11.03
CA GLU A 6 3.88 -8.68 11.62
C GLU A 6 2.84 -7.58 11.41
N VAL A 7 2.75 -6.66 12.37
CA VAL A 7 1.97 -5.43 12.27
C VAL A 7 2.85 -4.23 12.59
N ARG A 8 2.85 -3.22 11.71
CA ARG A 8 3.59 -1.96 11.89
C ARG A 8 2.70 -0.76 11.62
N VAL A 9 2.94 0.32 12.34
CA VAL A 9 2.46 1.67 11.95
C VAL A 9 3.62 2.36 11.25
N GLN A 10 3.36 2.96 10.09
CA GLN A 10 4.38 3.67 9.34
C GLN A 10 3.89 5.05 8.91
N GLU A 11 4.76 6.04 9.13
CA GLU A 11 4.55 7.43 8.73
C GLU A 11 5.43 7.78 7.53
N PHE A 12 4.92 8.68 6.70
CA PHE A 12 5.58 9.17 5.50
C PHE A 12 5.36 10.67 5.38
N ASP A 13 6.40 11.39 4.95
CA ASP A 13 6.43 12.84 4.85
C ASP A 13 5.86 13.41 3.54
N GLY A 14 5.27 12.55 2.70
CA GLY A 14 4.63 12.95 1.44
C GLY A 14 5.56 12.97 0.22
N SER A 15 6.78 12.42 0.33
CA SER A 15 7.79 12.48 -0.74
C SER A 15 7.83 11.27 -1.68
N ARG A 16 7.10 10.19 -1.42
CA ARG A 16 7.22 8.96 -2.22
C ARG A 16 6.49 9.08 -3.55
N HIS A 17 7.25 8.95 -4.62
CA HIS A 17 6.76 8.77 -5.99
C HIS A 17 7.53 7.62 -6.64
N MET A 18 6.86 6.48 -6.79
CA MET A 18 7.45 5.24 -7.25
C MET A 18 6.68 4.72 -8.47
N ASP A 19 7.42 4.33 -9.51
CA ASP A 19 6.88 3.62 -10.66
C ASP A 19 6.40 2.21 -10.27
N PHE A 20 5.84 1.48 -11.24
CA PHE A 20 5.31 0.13 -11.02
C PHE A 20 6.36 -0.83 -10.43
N HIS A 21 6.05 -1.39 -9.26
CA HIS A 21 6.86 -2.41 -8.59
C HIS A 21 5.99 -3.39 -7.78
N PRO A 22 6.36 -4.69 -7.72
CA PRO A 22 5.74 -5.64 -6.80
C PRO A 22 6.24 -5.39 -5.37
N LEU A 23 5.53 -5.96 -4.39
CA LEU A 23 5.99 -5.98 -3.00
C LEU A 23 6.72 -7.29 -2.67
N PRO A 24 7.66 -7.29 -1.71
CA PRO A 24 8.36 -8.51 -1.32
C PRO A 24 7.46 -9.52 -0.59
N GLU A 25 6.40 -9.06 0.05
CA GLU A 25 5.38 -9.91 0.67
C GLU A 25 3.98 -9.32 0.51
N ARG A 26 2.96 -10.15 0.76
CA ARG A 26 1.56 -9.74 0.75
C ARG A 26 1.29 -8.83 1.95
N ARG A 27 0.52 -7.76 1.75
CA ARG A 27 0.22 -6.79 2.83
C ARG A 27 -1.25 -6.38 2.82
N LEU A 28 -1.87 -6.34 3.99
CA LEU A 28 -3.10 -5.58 4.22
C LEU A 28 -2.71 -4.22 4.78
N ILE A 29 -3.07 -3.14 4.07
CA ILE A 29 -2.72 -1.77 4.43
C ILE A 29 -3.99 -1.01 4.78
N ILE A 30 -4.01 -0.41 5.97
CA ILE A 30 -5.10 0.44 6.45
C ILE A 30 -4.57 1.87 6.53
N HIS A 31 -5.17 2.77 5.75
CA HIS A 31 -4.77 4.16 5.71
C HIS A 31 -5.33 4.90 6.94
N LEU A 32 -4.45 5.54 7.73
CA LEU A 32 -4.82 6.28 8.95
C LEU A 32 -4.92 7.78 8.72
N SER A 33 -4.10 8.32 7.82
CA SER A 33 -4.10 9.74 7.47
C SER A 33 -3.52 9.97 6.08
N GLY A 34 -3.74 11.18 5.55
CA GLY A 34 -3.20 11.61 4.26
C GLY A 34 -3.91 11.00 3.05
N GLU A 35 -3.37 11.30 1.87
CA GLU A 35 -3.86 10.80 0.59
C GLU A 35 -2.73 10.19 -0.23
N VAL A 36 -3.00 9.05 -0.88
CA VAL A 36 -2.06 8.39 -1.80
C VAL A 36 -2.79 7.94 -3.06
N GLU A 37 -2.22 8.25 -4.22
CA GLU A 37 -2.64 7.65 -5.49
C GLU A 37 -1.92 6.32 -5.71
N ILE A 38 -2.69 5.27 -5.98
CA ILE A 38 -2.20 3.95 -6.35
C ILE A 38 -2.65 3.62 -7.77
N GLY A 39 -1.69 3.25 -8.62
CA GLY A 39 -1.95 2.71 -9.95
C GLY A 39 -1.87 1.19 -9.96
N ALA A 40 -2.87 0.54 -10.54
CA ALA A 40 -2.91 -0.89 -10.77
C ALA A 40 -2.41 -1.24 -12.18
N SER A 41 -2.00 -2.48 -12.38
CA SER A 41 -1.38 -2.96 -13.62
C SER A 41 -2.31 -2.91 -14.84
N ASP A 42 -3.62 -2.90 -14.61
CA ASP A 42 -4.69 -2.72 -15.61
C ASP A 42 -4.90 -1.25 -16.03
N GLY A 43 -4.14 -0.32 -15.45
CA GLY A 43 -4.24 1.12 -15.73
C GLY A 43 -5.23 1.86 -14.83
N ALA A 44 -5.96 1.18 -13.95
CA ALA A 44 -6.82 1.85 -12.99
C ALA A 44 -5.99 2.64 -11.98
N LYS A 45 -6.49 3.81 -11.58
CA LYS A 45 -5.91 4.66 -10.53
C LYS A 45 -6.94 4.94 -9.45
N ARG A 46 -6.52 4.90 -8.18
CA ARG A 46 -7.36 5.19 -7.03
C ARG A 46 -6.61 6.07 -6.04
N VAL A 47 -7.29 7.10 -5.53
CA VAL A 47 -6.80 7.86 -4.38
C VAL A 47 -7.39 7.26 -3.13
N LEU A 48 -6.52 6.82 -2.23
CA LEU A 48 -6.87 6.24 -0.94
C LEU A 48 -6.62 7.26 0.17
N ARG A 49 -7.51 7.29 1.16
CA ARG A 49 -7.56 8.25 2.26
C ARG A 49 -7.71 7.53 3.60
N ALA A 50 -7.70 8.30 4.69
CA ALA A 50 -7.98 7.78 6.03
C ALA A 50 -9.27 6.93 6.05
N GLY A 51 -9.16 5.71 6.57
CA GLY A 51 -10.25 4.73 6.63
C GLY A 51 -10.29 3.75 5.45
N ASP A 52 -9.62 4.05 4.33
CA ASP A 52 -9.53 3.12 3.20
C ASP A 52 -8.58 1.95 3.52
N ILE A 53 -8.89 0.80 2.96
CA ILE A 53 -8.14 -0.44 3.15
C ILE A 53 -7.78 -1.02 1.78
N ARG A 54 -6.54 -1.49 1.62
CA ARG A 54 -6.11 -2.20 0.42
C ARG A 54 -5.37 -3.48 0.74
N LEU A 55 -5.59 -4.49 -0.07
CA LEU A 55 -4.84 -5.74 -0.06
C LEU A 55 -3.85 -5.71 -1.23
N MET A 56 -2.57 -5.91 -0.92
CA MET A 56 -1.48 -5.96 -1.88
C MET A 56 -1.02 -7.40 -2.02
N GLU A 57 -1.39 -8.06 -3.12
CA GLU A 57 -1.11 -9.49 -3.33
C GLU A 57 -0.03 -9.76 -4.37
N ASP A 58 0.29 -8.78 -5.22
CA ASP A 58 1.25 -8.96 -6.28
C ASP A 58 2.69 -8.89 -5.75
N VAL A 59 3.32 -10.07 -5.68
CA VAL A 59 4.70 -10.27 -5.21
C VAL A 59 5.68 -10.73 -6.30
N THR A 60 5.19 -10.99 -7.53
CA THR A 60 6.02 -11.49 -8.64
C THR A 60 5.78 -10.79 -9.97
N GLY A 61 4.69 -10.03 -10.09
CA GLY A 61 4.22 -9.38 -11.31
C GLY A 61 4.67 -7.93 -11.42
N LYS A 62 3.89 -7.15 -12.19
CA LYS A 62 4.15 -5.72 -12.44
C LYS A 62 3.96 -4.86 -11.19
N GLY A 63 3.13 -5.31 -10.26
CA GLY A 63 2.79 -4.63 -9.03
C GLY A 63 1.97 -3.36 -9.24
N HIS A 64 2.38 -2.29 -8.58
CA HIS A 64 1.62 -1.04 -8.47
C HIS A 64 2.53 0.17 -8.56
N SER A 65 2.00 1.29 -9.06
CA SER A 65 2.63 2.59 -8.87
C SER A 65 2.12 3.22 -7.57
N HIS A 66 2.95 4.07 -6.96
CA HIS A 66 2.63 4.71 -5.68
C HIS A 66 3.03 6.17 -5.73
N HIS A 67 2.11 7.07 -5.39
CA HIS A 67 2.38 8.49 -5.28
C HIS A 67 1.67 9.07 -4.06
N ASP A 68 2.43 9.41 -3.02
CA ASP A 68 1.89 10.14 -1.87
C ASP A 68 1.53 11.56 -2.31
N LEU A 69 0.30 11.98 -2.05
CA LEU A 69 -0.18 13.34 -2.36
C LEU A 69 -0.02 14.28 -1.16
N THR A 70 0.01 13.71 0.05
CA THR A 70 0.23 14.40 1.31
C THR A 70 1.06 13.51 2.26
N PRO A 71 1.63 14.07 3.34
CA PRO A 71 2.09 13.26 4.46
C PRO A 71 1.00 12.29 4.92
N SER A 72 1.36 11.05 5.24
CA SER A 72 0.42 9.98 5.52
C SER A 72 0.94 9.04 6.60
N ALA A 73 0.01 8.36 7.27
CA ALA A 73 0.29 7.25 8.16
C ALA A 73 -0.59 6.06 7.77
N ALA A 74 -0.06 4.85 7.90
CA ALA A 74 -0.82 3.63 7.64
C ALA A 74 -0.37 2.47 8.54
N VAL A 75 -1.30 1.54 8.81
CA VAL A 75 -1.00 0.24 9.40
C VAL A 75 -0.70 -0.74 8.28
N TYR A 76 0.39 -1.50 8.44
CA TYR A 76 0.80 -2.57 7.55
C TYR A 76 0.70 -3.87 8.33
N ALA A 77 -0.18 -4.78 7.90
CA ALA A 77 -0.16 -6.16 8.34
C ALA A 77 0.48 -7.02 7.26
N LEU A 78 1.65 -7.59 7.55
CA LEU A 78 2.35 -8.50 6.65
C LEU A 78 1.71 -9.88 6.76
N LEU A 79 1.36 -10.43 5.60
CA LEU A 79 0.61 -11.67 5.50
C LEU A 79 1.52 -12.79 5.03
N ASN A 80 1.42 -13.92 5.71
CA ASN A 80 2.04 -15.17 5.29
C ASN A 80 0.93 -16.18 4.95
N ASP A 81 1.21 -16.99 3.94
CA ASP A 81 0.35 -18.12 3.57
C ASP A 81 0.56 -19.30 4.53
#